data_AF-A0A4U6TG43-F1
#
_entry.id   AF-A0A4U6TG43-F1
#
_cell.length_a   1.000
_cell.length_b   1.000
_cell.length_c   1.000
_cell.angle_alpha   90.00
_cell.angle_beta   90.00
_cell.angle_gamma   90.00
#
_symmetry.space_group_name_H-M   'P 1'
#
loop_
_entity.id
_entity.type
_entity.pdbx_description
1 polymer ?
#
loop_
_entity_poly.entity_id
_entity_poly.type
_entity_poly.pdbx_seq_one_letter_code
_entity_poly.pdbx_strand_id
1 'polypeptide(L)' 'MNVFQAVQIIRTERPDLRVVRVLPPNEQPSPPQPGMTRVIIYNNNNQQVIAPAPYIG' A
#
# COMPACT_ATOMS: atom_id res chain seq x y z
N MET A 1 1.39 5.93 11.73
CA MET A 1 2.38 6.21 10.66
C MET A 1 1.68 6.99 9.55
N ASN A 2 2.31 8.02 8.99
CA ASN A 2 1.76 8.76 7.85
C ASN A 2 1.97 7.95 6.54
N VAL A 3 1.04 8.05 5.57
CA VAL A 3 1.11 7.35 4.28
C VAL A 3 2.41 7.65 3.52
N PHE A 4 2.87 8.90 3.48
CA PHE A 4 4.11 9.26 2.79
C PHE A 4 5.32 8.54 3.38
N GLN A 5 5.41 8.47 4.71
CA GLN A 5 6.47 7.74 5.40
C GLN A 5 6.38 6.24 5.08
N ALA A 6 5.18 5.66 5.10
CA ALA A 6 5.00 4.24 4.77
C ALA A 6 5.42 3.91 3.33
N VAL A 7 5.06 4.75 2.36
CA VAL A 7 5.47 4.60 0.96
C VAL A 7 6.99 4.68 0.83
N GLN A 8 7.64 5.61 1.53
CA GLN A 8 9.09 5.76 1.49
C GLN A 8 9.81 4.55 2.10
N ILE A 9 9.32 4.03 3.23
CA ILE A 9 9.85 2.81 3.86
C ILE A 9 9.74 1.63 2.89
N ILE A 10 8.56 1.39 2.32
CA ILE A 10 8.34 0.28 1.38
C ILE A 10 9.26 0.40 0.16
N ARG A 11 9.42 1.59 -0.42
CA ARG A 11 10.33 1.79 -1.56
C ARG A 11 11.80 1.56 -1.21
N THR A 12 12.18 1.85 0.04
CA THR A 12 13.55 1.66 0.53
C THR A 12 13.84 0.20 0.83
N GLU A 13 12.94 -0.47 1.56
CA GLU A 13 13.13 -1.84 2.03
C GLU A 13 12.77 -2.90 0.99
N ARG A 14 11.83 -2.59 0.09
CA ARG A 14 11.31 -3.49 -0.94
C ARG A 14 11.33 -2.82 -2.32
N PRO A 15 12.52 -2.48 -2.84
CA PRO A 15 12.66 -1.84 -4.16
C PRO A 15 12.18 -2.74 -5.32
N ASP A 16 12.03 -4.05 -5.08
CA ASP A 16 11.44 -5.02 -5.99
C ASP A 16 9.94 -4.78 -6.22
N LEU A 17 9.24 -4.19 -5.24
CA LEU A 17 7.82 -3.89 -5.31
C LEU A 17 7.60 -2.59 -6.08
N ARG A 18 7.39 -2.73 -7.38
CA ARG A 18 7.25 -1.58 -8.29
C ARG A 18 5.91 -0.84 -8.18
N VAL A 19 4.94 -1.42 -7.47
CA VAL A 19 3.59 -0.89 -7.39
C VAL A 19 3.15 -0.80 -5.92
N VAL A 20 3.00 0.44 -5.45
CA VAL A 20 2.36 0.76 -4.17
C VAL A 20 1.06 1.49 -4.48
N ARG A 21 -0.05 1.03 -3.91
CA ARG A 21 -1.38 1.65 -4.04
C ARG A 21 -1.85 2.11 -2.67
N VAL A 22 -2.41 3.30 -2.62
CA VAL A 22 -3.01 3.88 -1.42
C VAL A 22 -4.51 3.95 -1.67
N LEU A 23 -5.28 3.32 -0.80
CA LEU A 23 -6.74 3.22 -0.91
C LEU A 23 -7.42 3.71 0.38
N PRO A 24 -8.63 4.26 0.29
CA PRO A 24 -9.47 4.50 1.46
C PRO A 24 -9.93 3.17 2.11
N PRO A 25 -10.39 3.19 3.37
CA PRO A 25 -10.54 2.01 4.23
C PRO A 25 -11.47 0.90 3.70
N ASN A 26 -12.42 1.29 2.85
CA ASN A 26 -13.50 0.42 2.38
C ASN A 26 -13.41 0.16 0.87
N GLU A 27 -12.33 0.60 0.21
CA GLU A 27 -12.14 0.39 -1.21
C GLU A 27 -11.42 -0.94 -1.48
N GLN A 28 -12.01 -1.76 -2.34
CA GLN A 28 -11.43 -3.03 -2.72
C GLN A 28 -10.36 -2.79 -3.80
N PRO A 29 -9.15 -3.36 -3.65
CA PRO A 29 -8.13 -3.25 -4.67
C PRO A 29 -8.53 -4.07 -5.90
N SER A 30 -8.44 -3.48 -7.10
CA SER A 30 -8.60 -4.19 -8.38
C SER A 30 -7.62 -5.37 -8.43
N PRO A 31 -7.83 -6.51 -9.09
CA PRO A 31 -6.86 -7.62 -9.08
C PRO A 31 -5.47 -7.22 -9.61
N PRO A 32 -4.37 -7.81 -9.10
CA PRO A 32 -3.05 -7.62 -9.69
C PRO A 32 -2.99 -8.32 -11.07
N GLN A 33 -2.18 -7.78 -11.97
CA GLN A 33 -1.90 -8.45 -13.24
C GLN A 33 -1.05 -9.72 -12.99
N PRO A 34 -1.18 -10.77 -13.82
CA PRO A 34 -0.36 -11.97 -13.68
C PRO A 34 1.13 -11.62 -13.67
N GLY A 35 1.86 -12.13 -12.66
CA GLY A 35 3.29 -11.88 -12.49
C GLY A 35 3.66 -10.52 -11.88
N MET A 36 2.69 -9.69 -11.50
CA MET A 36 2.93 -8.44 -10.77
C MET A 36 2.69 -8.64 -9.28
N THR A 37 3.60 -8.09 -8.47
CA THR A 37 3.48 -8.01 -7.02
C THR A 37 3.32 -6.54 -6.62
N ARG A 38 2.36 -6.25 -5.75
CA ARG A 38 2.09 -4.89 -5.29
C ARG A 38 1.76 -4.85 -3.80
N VAL A 39 1.84 -3.65 -3.23
CA VAL A 39 1.46 -3.37 -1.84
C VAL A 39 0.24 -2.47 -1.82
N ILE A 40 -0.75 -2.82 -1.00
CA ILE A 40 -1.92 -2.00 -0.72
C ILE A 40 -1.76 -1.37 0.66
N ILE A 41 -1.88 -0.05 0.75
CA ILE A 41 -1.89 0.72 1.99
C ILE A 41 -3.29 1.32 2.16
N TYR A 42 -3.94 1.03 3.28
CA TYR A 42 -5.18 1.70 3.64
C TYR A 42 -4.92 2.94 4.49
N ASN A 43 -5.60 4.04 4.19
CA ASN A 43 -5.51 5.26 4.97
C ASN A 43 -6.85 5.90 5.29
N ASN A 44 -6.88 6.69 6.36
CA ASN A 44 -8.03 7.53 6.69
C ASN A 44 -7.91 8.93 6.06
N ASN A 45 -8.93 9.77 6.27
CA ASN A 45 -8.99 11.16 5.78
C ASN A 45 -7.85 12.04 6.31
N ASN A 46 -7.18 11.64 7.40
CA ASN A 46 -6.03 12.34 7.98
C ASN A 46 -4.69 11.83 7.42
N GLN A 47 -4.71 11.06 6.32
CA GLN A 47 -3.52 10.46 5.70
C GLN A 47 -2.71 9.56 6.65
N GLN A 48 -3.37 8.96 7.63
CA GLN A 48 -2.76 7.98 8.53
C GLN A 48 -3.03 6.58 8.01
N VAL A 49 -2.00 5.74 8.01
CA VAL A 49 -2.14 4.31 7.72
C VAL A 49 -3.02 3.66 8.78
N ILE A 50 -4.00 2.88 8.35
CA ILE A 50 -4.93 2.16 9.20
C ILE A 50 -4.88 0.65 8.92
N ALA A 51 -5.48 -0.13 9.82
CA ALA A 51 -5.62 -1.57 9.63
C ALA A 51 -6.61 -1.91 8.49
N PRO A 52 -6.43 -3.05 7.79
CA PRO A 52 -5.38 -4.05 7.99
C PRO A 52 -4.00 -3.51 7.59
N ALA A 53 -2.97 -4.01 8.27
CA ALA A 53 -1.59 -3.70 7.89
C ALA A 53 -1.37 -4.00 6.39
N PRO A 54 -0.49 -3.25 5.71
CA PRO A 54 -0.24 -3.47 4.30
C PRO A 54 0.09 -4.94 4.00
N TYR A 55 -0.54 -5.52 2.98
CA TYR A 55 -0.26 -6.89 2.55
C TYR A 55 0.26 -6.90 1.11
N ILE A 56 1.04 -7.93 0.82
CA ILE A 56 1.60 -8.21 -0.51
C ILE A 56 0.67 -9.24 -1.17
N GLY A 57 0.18 -8.91 -2.36
CA GLY A 57 -0.74 -9.76 -3.12
C GLY A 57 -0.73 -9.48 -4.61
#